data_AF-A0AAD4E058-F1
#
_entry.id   AF-A0AAD4E058-F1
#
_cell.length_a   1.000
_cell.length_b   1.000
_cell.length_c   1.000
_cell.angle_alpha   90.00
_cell.angle_beta   90.00
_cell.angle_gamma   90.00
#
_symmetry.space_group_name_H-M   'P 1'
#
loop_
_entity.id
_entity.type
_entity.pdbx_description
1 polymer ?
#
loop_
_entity_poly.entity_id
_entity_poly.type
_entity_poly.pdbx_seq_one_letter_code
_entity_poly.pdbx_strand_id
1 'polypeptide(L)' 'MLDYSSFVIDDFDINDYANTILAGELYPQHQTQFTKPGMGAASKDDISVTISKLDSSIENVGKQIKSLVCNYIVTLRCF' A
#
# COMPACT_ATOMS: atom_id res chain seq x y z
N MET A 1 -1.39 10.43 -2.73
CA MET A 1 -2.63 10.22 -3.51
C MET A 1 -3.60 11.26 -3.00
N LEU A 2 -4.06 12.19 -3.85
CA LEU A 2 -4.92 13.30 -3.42
C LEU A 2 -6.25 12.73 -2.91
N ASP A 3 -6.65 13.18 -1.73
CA ASP A 3 -7.83 12.69 -1.02
C ASP A 3 -9.07 13.34 -1.64
N TYR A 4 -9.69 12.65 -2.62
CA TYR A 4 -10.89 13.14 -3.30
C TYR A 4 -12.17 12.98 -2.45
N SER A 5 -12.04 12.49 -1.20
CA SER A 5 -13.15 12.28 -0.28
C SER A 5 -13.93 13.58 0.02
N SER A 6 -13.25 14.74 0.03
CA SER A 6 -13.87 16.03 0.32
C SER A 6 -14.93 16.46 -0.70
N PHE A 7 -14.87 15.96 -1.93
CA PHE A 7 -15.82 16.32 -3.00
C PHE A 7 -17.05 15.41 -3.07
N VAL A 8 -17.13 14.38 -2.20
CA VAL A 8 -18.24 13.42 -2.16
C VAL A 8 -19.23 13.75 -1.02
N ILE A 9 -19.02 14.88 -0.33
CA ILE A 9 -19.90 15.35 0.75
C ILE A 9 -21.16 15.94 0.12
N ASP A 10 -22.33 15.44 0.51
CA ASP A 10 -23.64 15.85 -0.04
C ASP A 10 -23.90 17.36 0.16
N ASP A 11 -23.31 17.94 1.21
CA ASP A 11 -23.38 19.36 1.60
C ASP A 11 -22.06 20.10 1.31
N PHE A 12 -21.37 19.76 0.22
CA PHE A 12 -20.10 20.41 -0.15
C PHE A 12 -20.34 21.82 -0.74
N ASP A 13 -19.90 22.87 -0.04
CA ASP A 13 -19.90 24.23 -0.55
C ASP A 13 -18.52 24.61 -1.13
N ILE A 14 -18.50 24.87 -2.44
CA ILE A 14 -17.32 25.27 -3.21
C ILE A 14 -16.74 26.59 -2.68
N ASN A 15 -17.58 27.54 -2.28
CA ASN A 15 -17.13 28.85 -1.80
C ASN A 15 -16.44 28.72 -0.44
N ASP A 16 -17.00 27.91 0.45
CA ASP A 16 -16.41 27.63 1.75
C ASP A 16 -15.04 26.94 1.56
N TYR A 17 -14.97 25.92 0.71
CA TYR A 17 -13.72 25.23 0.38
C TYR A 17 -12.66 26.19 -0.17
N ALA A 18 -13.02 27.05 -1.13
CA ALA A 18 -12.09 28.03 -1.68
C ALA A 18 -11.58 28.99 -0.59
N ASN A 19 -12.45 29.46 0.30
CA ASN A 19 -12.08 30.35 1.39
C ASN A 19 -11.12 29.69 2.39
N THR A 20 -11.34 28.41 2.73
CA THR A 20 -10.46 27.69 3.69
C THR A 20 -9.08 27.45 3.09
N ILE A 21 -9.01 27.07 1.81
CA ILE A 21 -7.74 26.90 1.10
C ILE A 21 -6.97 28.22 0.98
N LEU A 22 -7.66 29.32 0.66
CA LEU A 22 -7.04 30.66 0.61
C LEU A 22 -6.56 31.15 1.98
N ALA A 23 -7.25 30.77 3.05
CA ALA A 23 -6.84 31.05 4.42
C ALA A 23 -5.67 30.19 4.91
N GLY A 24 -5.30 29.12 4.17
CA GLY A 24 -4.28 28.16 4.58
C GLY A 24 -4.75 27.18 5.66
N GLU A 25 -6.06 27.14 5.92
CA GLU A 25 -6.69 26.26 6.89
C GLU A 25 -7.12 24.94 6.24
N LEU A 26 -7.21 23.86 7.02
CA LEU A 26 -7.67 22.57 6.53
C LEU A 26 -9.20 22.53 6.48
N TYR A 27 -9.76 22.19 5.31
CA TYR A 27 -11.21 22.08 5.12
C TYR A 27 -11.81 21.05 6.10
N PRO A 28 -12.87 21.40 6.85
CA PRO A 28 -13.47 20.48 7.80
C PRO A 28 -14.02 19.25 7.08
N GLN A 29 -13.33 18.11 7.23
CA GLN A 29 -13.91 16.82 6.87
C GLN A 29 -15.05 16.56 7.86
N HIS A 30 -16.29 16.78 7.42
CA HIS A 30 -17.46 16.32 8.17
C HIS A 30 -17.29 14.82 8.41
N GLN A 31 -16.99 14.48 9.66
CA GLN A 31 -16.91 13.12 10.14
C GLN A 31 -18.30 12.50 10.06
N THR A 32 -18.68 12.05 8.86
CA THR A 32 -19.51 10.86 8.78
C THR A 32 -18.74 9.79 9.53
N GLN A 33 -19.36 9.26 10.58
CA GLN A 33 -18.81 8.24 11.45
C GLN A 33 -18.56 6.96 10.66
N PHE A 34 -17.54 6.95 9.81
CA PHE A 34 -16.86 5.73 9.43
C PHE A 34 -15.79 5.53 10.48
N THR A 35 -16.12 4.69 11.45
CA THR A 35 -15.15 4.00 12.30
C THR A 35 -13.98 3.56 11.43
N LYS A 36 -12.84 4.26 11.57
CA LYS A 36 -11.53 3.76 11.22
C LYS A 36 -11.36 2.36 11.85
N PRO A 37 -11.04 1.29 11.12
CA PRO A 37 -9.80 0.62 11.40
C PRO A 37 -8.70 1.52 10.84
N GLY A 38 -7.85 2.04 11.73
CA GLY A 38 -6.78 2.95 11.34
C GLY A 38 -5.92 2.35 10.24
N MET A 39 -6.09 2.84 9.01
CA MET A 39 -4.97 2.94 8.09
C MET A 39 -4.18 4.16 8.59
N GLY A 40 -3.48 3.98 9.72
CA GLY A 40 -2.34 4.84 10.02
C GLY A 40 -1.50 4.84 8.75
N ALA A 41 -1.10 6.02 8.29
CA ALA A 41 -0.29 6.22 7.10
C ALA A 41 0.63 5.02 6.96
N ALA A 42 0.34 4.10 6.03
CA ALA A 42 1.21 2.96 5.79
C ALA A 42 2.52 3.65 5.46
N SER A 43 3.43 3.61 6.44
CA SER A 43 4.59 4.49 6.40
C SER A 43 5.27 4.09 5.10
N LYS A 44 5.78 5.06 4.33
CA LYS A 44 6.46 4.73 3.07
C LYS A 44 7.51 3.63 3.29
N ASP A 45 8.02 3.55 4.52
CA ASP A 45 8.87 2.51 5.07
C ASP A 45 8.19 1.13 5.20
N ASP A 46 6.93 1.00 5.63
CA ASP A 46 6.20 -0.27 5.64
C ASP A 46 6.06 -0.88 4.25
N ILE A 47 5.80 -0.04 3.23
CA ILE A 47 5.76 -0.47 1.83
C ILE A 47 7.15 -0.91 1.38
N SER A 48 8.19 -0.15 1.69
CA SER A 48 9.59 -0.48 1.37
C SER A 48 10.04 -1.80 2.01
N VAL A 49 9.68 -2.02 3.28
CA VAL A 49 9.95 -3.26 4.02
C VAL A 49 9.20 -4.45 3.39
N THR A 50 7.95 -4.23 2.98
CA THR A 50 7.15 -5.28 2.34
C THR A 50 7.72 -5.66 0.98
N ILE A 51 8.16 -4.68 0.18
CA ILE A 51 8.83 -4.93 -1.10
C ILE A 51 10.13 -5.71 -0.90
N SER A 52 10.96 -5.31 0.07
CA SER A 52 12.21 -6.02 0.38
C SER A 52 11.97 -7.48 0.80
N LYS A 53 10.91 -7.73 1.58
CA LYS A 53 10.51 -9.09 1.97
C LYS A 53 10.03 -9.92 0.78
N LEU A 54 9.28 -9.32 -0.15
CA LEU A 54 8.85 -10.01 -1.37
C LEU A 54 10.05 -10.40 -2.24
N ASP A 55 11.03 -9.51 -2.41
CA ASP A 55 12.24 -9.76 -3.19
C ASP A 55 13.05 -10.94 -2.61
N SER A 56 13.27 -10.93 -1.28
CA SER A 56 13.94 -12.03 -0.58
C SER A 56 13.18 -13.36 -0.69
N SER A 57 11.85 -13.33 -0.66
CA SER A 57 11.01 -14.51 -0.82
C SER A 57 11.12 -15.10 -2.23
N ILE A 58 11.13 -14.26 -3.26
CA ILE A 58 11.30 -14.68 -4.66
C ILE A 58 12.65 -15.36 -4.86
N GLU A 59 13.73 -14.76 -4.33
CA GLU A 59 15.07 -15.37 -4.42
C GLU A 59 15.12 -16.74 -3.73
N ASN A 60 14.48 -16.87 -2.57
CA ASN A 60 14.41 -18.12 -1.83
C ASN A 60 13.64 -19.21 -2.59
N VAL A 61 12.49 -18.88 -3.17
CA VAL A 61 11.71 -19.83 -4.00
C VAL A 61 12.53 -20.23 -5.24
N GLY A 62 13.23 -19.30 -5.88
CA GLY A 62 14.13 -19.59 -6.99
C GLY A 62 15.24 -20.59 -6.62
N LYS A 63 15.85 -20.43 -5.43
CA LYS A 63 16.84 -21.37 -4.88
C LYS A 63 16.24 -22.75 -4.63
N GLN A 64 15.04 -22.83 -4.06
CA GLN A 64 14.34 -24.09 -3.82
C GLN A 64 14.05 -24.85 -5.12
N ILE A 65 13.52 -24.15 -6.13
CA ILE A 65 13.25 -24.75 -7.45
C ILE A 65 14.56 -25.25 -8.07
N LYS A 66 15.63 -24.43 -8.05
CA LYS A 66 16.93 -24.84 -8.60
C LYS A 66 17.50 -26.05 -7.86
N SER A 67 17.39 -26.08 -6.53
CA SER A 67 17.84 -27.21 -5.70
C SER A 67 17.05 -28.48 -6.03
N LEU A 68 15.72 -28.39 -6.13
CA LEU A 68 14.86 -29.50 -6.51
C LEU A 68 15.20 -30.05 -7.89
N VAL A 69 15.34 -29.16 -8.88
CA VAL A 69 15.71 -29.53 -10.26
C VAL A 69 17.11 -30.13 -10.32
N CYS A 70 18.09 -29.54 -9.64
CA CYS A 70 19.44 -30.10 -9.57
C CYS A 70 19.44 -31.47 -8.89
N ASN A 71 18.68 -31.65 -7.82
CA ASN A 71 18.55 -32.95 -7.16
C ASN A 71 17.96 -33.99 -8.13
N TYR A 72 16.85 -33.65 -8.80
CA TYR A 72 16.23 -34.55 -9.78
C TYR A 72 17.17 -34.89 -10.94
N ILE A 73 17.84 -33.88 -11.53
CA ILE A 73 18.80 -34.08 -12.63
C ILE A 73 20.01 -34.92 -12.19
N VAL A 74 20.56 -34.68 -11.01
CA VAL A 74 21.69 -35.46 -10.48
C VAL A 74 21.26 -36.90 -10.22
N THR A 75 20.08 -37.11 -9.63
CA THR A 75 19.52 -38.45 -9.42
C THR A 75 19.29 -39.20 -10.73
N LEU A 76 18.81 -38.53 -11.79
CA LEU A 76 18.65 -39.12 -13.13
C LEU A 76 19.97 -39.42 -13.83
N ARG A 77 21.07 -38.74 -13.48
CA ARG A 77 22.40 -39.07 -14.03
C ARG A 77 23.08 -40.23 -13.30
N CYS A 78 22.53 -40.70 -12.18
CA CYS A 78 23.04 -41.83 -11.42
C CYS A 78 22.31 -43.16 -11.73
N PHE A 79 21.33 -43.15 -12.64
CA PHE A 79 20.70 -44.33 -13.23
C PHE A 79 21.04 -44.40 -14.72
#